data_AF-A0A4R1WQV9-F1
#
_entry.id   AF-A0A4R1WQV9-F1
#
_cell.length_a   1.000
_cell.length_b   1.000
_cell.length_c   1.000
_cell.angle_alpha   90.00
_cell.angle_beta   90.00
_cell.angle_gamma   90.00
#
_symmetry.space_group_name_H-M   'P 1'
#
loop_
_entity.id
_entity.type
_entity.pdbx_description
1 polymer ?
#
loop_
_entity_poly.entity_id
_entity_poly.type
_entity_poly.pdbx_seq_one_letter_code
_entity_poly.pdbx_strand_id
1 'polypeptide(L)'
;MVNYRQPFWTLESADEIHFVRQILKHRFPETYSLLTDALEHADPLEVVYPGNSDEYGDVVREIIVIADRVNGDLGVLSRKEIEALVKVGLSRCFGEEPDAGRVDKAVDLVHRGMPRR
;
A
#
# COMPACT_ATOMS: atom_id res chain seq x y z
N MET A 1 -8.04 15.46 -13.96
CA MET A 1 -7.15 16.14 -13.00
C MET A 1 -6.96 15.21 -11.83
N VAL A 2 -5.76 14.66 -11.65
CA VAL A 2 -5.41 13.91 -10.44
C VAL A 2 -5.33 14.95 -9.32
N ASN A 3 -6.23 14.86 -8.35
CA ASN A 3 -6.25 15.73 -7.18
C ASN A 3 -5.20 15.18 -6.22
N TYR A 4 -3.96 15.66 -6.33
CA TYR A 4 -2.86 15.26 -5.46
C TYR A 4 -3.17 15.74 -4.04
N ARG A 5 -3.76 14.84 -3.25
CA ARG A 5 -3.83 15.00 -1.79
C ARG A 5 -2.47 14.57 -1.23
N GLN A 6 -1.99 15.28 -0.22
CA GLN A 6 -0.81 14.82 0.52
C GLN A 6 -1.12 13.49 1.23
N PRO A 7 -0.09 12.68 1.54
CA PRO A 7 -0.24 11.53 2.42
C PRO A 7 -0.91 11.94 3.73
N PHE A 8 -1.66 11.03 4.35
CA PHE A 8 -2.19 11.23 5.68
C PHE A 8 -1.06 11.31 6.72
N TRP A 9 -0.03 10.49 6.55
CA TRP A 9 1.13 10.48 7.41
C TRP A 9 2.25 11.32 6.83
N THR A 10 2.69 12.33 7.59
CA THR A 10 3.95 13.02 7.37
C THR A 10 4.86 12.70 8.55
N LEU A 11 5.54 11.55 8.50
CA LEU A 11 6.44 11.11 9.56
C LEU A 11 7.85 11.63 9.25
N GLU A 12 8.44 12.38 10.17
CA GLU A 12 9.69 13.09 9.94
C GLU A 12 10.90 12.30 10.46
N SER A 13 10.69 11.44 11.46
CA SER A 13 11.74 10.67 12.11
C SER A 13 11.65 9.17 11.86
N ALA A 14 12.82 8.50 11.86
CA ALA A 14 12.90 7.05 11.77
C ALA A 14 12.15 6.35 12.92
N ASP A 15 12.14 6.95 14.10
CA ASP A 15 11.45 6.40 15.28
C ASP A 15 9.93 6.45 15.12
N GLU A 16 9.37 7.54 14.59
CA GLU A 16 7.94 7.63 14.28
C GLU A 16 7.53 6.61 13.21
N ILE A 17 8.34 6.49 12.14
CA ILE A 17 8.12 5.50 11.09
C ILE A 17 8.12 4.09 11.68
N HIS A 18 9.11 3.78 12.52
CA HIS A 18 9.20 2.49 13.19
C HIS A 18 7.98 2.23 14.09
N PHE A 19 7.60 3.21 14.91
CA PHE A 19 6.49 3.09 15.85
C PHE A 19 5.15 2.86 15.15
N VAL A 20 4.82 3.66 14.14
CA VAL A 20 3.59 3.51 13.34
C VAL A 20 3.60 2.16 12.61
N ARG A 21 4.74 1.76 12.05
CA ARG A 21 4.90 0.44 11.43
C ARG A 21 4.56 -0.69 12.41
N GLN A 22 5.03 -0.63 13.66
CA GLN A 22 4.71 -1.65 14.66
C GLN A 22 3.22 -1.69 15.00
N ILE A 23 2.58 -0.52 15.17
CA ILE A 23 1.13 -0.44 15.45
C ILE A 23 0.33 -1.10 14.32
N LEU A 24 0.64 -0.75 13.07
CA LEU A 24 -0.12 -1.26 11.92
C LEU A 24 0.13 -2.75 11.68
N LYS A 25 1.37 -3.23 11.84
CA LYS A 25 1.69 -4.67 11.79
C LYS A 25 0.95 -5.45 12.87
N HIS A 26 0.78 -4.87 14.07
CA HIS A 26 0.04 -5.53 15.14
C HIS A 26 -1.47 -5.53 14.90
N ARG A 27 -2.03 -4.40 14.42
CA ARG A 27 -3.47 -4.24 14.22
C ARG A 27 -3.98 -4.95 12.96
N PHE A 28 -3.18 -4.97 11.89
CA PHE A 28 -3.56 -5.50 10.57
C PHE A 28 -2.47 -6.41 10.00
N PRO A 29 -2.06 -7.50 10.69
CA PRO A 29 -0.89 -8.28 10.32
C PRO A 29 -0.97 -8.86 8.91
N GLU A 30 -2.12 -9.43 8.54
CA GLU A 30 -2.34 -10.07 7.24
C GLU A 30 -2.36 -9.03 6.10
N THR A 31 -3.16 -7.98 6.24
CA THR A 31 -3.26 -6.90 5.25
C THR A 31 -1.92 -6.19 5.06
N TYR A 32 -1.20 -5.92 6.15
CA TYR A 32 0.10 -5.26 6.10
C TYR A 32 1.10 -6.10 5.33
N SER A 33 1.26 -7.39 5.70
CA SER A 33 2.18 -8.30 5.01
C SER A 33 1.82 -8.42 3.52
N LEU A 34 0.53 -8.63 3.21
CA LEU A 34 0.10 -8.83 1.84
C LEU A 34 0.36 -7.59 0.97
N LEU A 35 0.08 -6.39 1.48
CA LEU A 35 0.35 -5.16 0.74
C LEU A 35 1.84 -4.94 0.52
N THR A 36 2.67 -5.16 1.54
CA THR A 36 4.13 -5.06 1.42
C THR A 36 4.63 -6.03 0.35
N ASP A 37 4.29 -7.32 0.45
CA ASP A 37 4.76 -8.34 -0.48
C ASP A 37 4.29 -8.08 -1.91
N ALA A 38 3.02 -7.68 -2.08
CA ALA A 38 2.45 -7.40 -3.39
C ALA A 38 3.11 -6.20 -4.07
N LEU A 39 3.36 -5.12 -3.33
CA LEU A 39 3.97 -3.90 -3.87
C LEU A 39 5.46 -4.11 -4.14
N GLU A 40 6.22 -4.74 -3.24
CA GLU A 40 7.63 -5.02 -3.48
C GLU A 40 7.84 -5.99 -4.65
N HIS A 41 6.95 -6.97 -4.81
CA HIS A 41 7.07 -7.94 -5.91
C HIS A 41 6.60 -7.39 -7.27
N ALA A 42 5.63 -6.47 -7.27
CA ALA A 42 5.16 -5.84 -8.50
C ALA A 42 6.01 -4.64 -8.92
N ASP A 43 6.57 -3.94 -7.93
CA ASP A 43 7.44 -2.78 -8.06
C ASP A 43 6.88 -1.71 -9.03
N PRO A 44 5.67 -1.13 -8.78
CA PRO A 44 4.98 -0.26 -9.74
C PRO A 44 5.69 1.04 -10.11
N LEU A 45 6.72 1.43 -9.35
CA LEU A 45 7.50 2.65 -9.56
C LEU A 45 8.98 2.37 -9.86
N GLU A 46 9.39 1.11 -9.95
CA GLU A 46 10.78 0.73 -10.22
C GLU A 46 11.77 1.25 -9.17
N VAL A 47 11.38 1.20 -7.90
CA VAL A 47 12.14 1.73 -6.75
C VAL A 47 12.68 0.64 -5.85
N VAL A 48 12.38 -0.65 -6.12
CA VAL A 48 12.87 -1.75 -5.29
C VAL A 48 14.30 -2.11 -5.65
N TYR A 49 15.23 -1.86 -4.73
CA TYR A 49 16.64 -2.20 -4.87
C TYR A 49 17.03 -3.46 -4.07
N PRO A 50 17.90 -4.33 -4.60
CA PRO A 50 18.38 -5.49 -3.86
C PRO A 50 19.00 -5.11 -2.51
N GLY A 51 18.49 -5.70 -1.42
CA GLY A 51 19.00 -5.45 -0.08
C GLY A 51 18.44 -4.21 0.61
N ASN A 52 17.55 -3.45 -0.05
CA ASN A 52 16.72 -2.46 0.62
C ASN A 52 15.30 -2.99 0.78
N SER A 53 14.73 -2.83 1.97
CA SER A 53 13.40 -3.34 2.32
C SER A 53 12.50 -2.20 2.75
N ASP A 54 11.20 -2.32 2.54
CA ASP A 54 10.17 -1.31 2.88
C ASP A 54 10.18 -0.06 1.98
N GLU A 55 10.59 -0.18 0.72
CA GLU A 55 10.55 0.92 -0.26
C GLU A 55 9.12 1.43 -0.49
N TYR A 56 8.12 0.56 -0.31
CA TYR A 56 6.70 0.89 -0.37
C TYR A 56 6.05 1.11 1.00
N GLY A 57 6.84 1.22 2.07
CA GLY A 57 6.31 1.32 3.43
C GLY A 57 5.30 2.45 3.62
N ASP A 58 5.58 3.64 3.08
CA ASP A 58 4.67 4.79 3.16
C ASP A 58 3.36 4.53 2.42
N VAL A 59 3.44 3.87 1.27
CA VAL A 59 2.27 3.49 0.47
C VAL A 59 1.41 2.47 1.22
N VAL A 60 2.02 1.49 1.88
CA VAL A 60 1.29 0.51 2.71
C VAL A 60 0.56 1.22 3.86
N ARG A 61 1.24 2.12 4.57
CA ARG A 61 0.65 2.91 5.67
C ARG A 61 -0.53 3.75 5.16
N GLU A 62 -0.37 4.39 4.02
CA GLU A 62 -1.37 5.23 3.40
C GLU A 62 -2.60 4.43 2.95
N ILE A 63 -2.39 3.28 2.28
CA ILE A 63 -3.48 2.40 1.83
C ILE A 63 -4.31 1.92 3.02
N ILE A 64 -3.67 1.51 4.12
CA ILE A 64 -4.38 1.04 5.32
C ILE A 64 -5.26 2.13 5.91
N VAL A 65 -4.79 3.38 5.95
CA VAL A 65 -5.60 4.52 6.41
C VAL A 65 -6.77 4.79 5.48
N ILE A 66 -6.56 4.76 4.15
CA ILE A 66 -7.66 4.97 3.20
C ILE A 66 -8.69 3.83 3.28
N ALA A 67 -8.24 2.62 3.62
CA ALA A 67 -9.09 1.46 3.83
C ALA A 67 -9.81 1.43 5.20
N ASP A 68 -9.77 2.51 5.99
CA ASP A 68 -10.44 2.60 7.30
C ASP A 68 -11.95 2.28 7.24
N ARG A 69 -12.63 2.63 6.14
CA ARG A 69 -14.06 2.30 5.92
C ARG A 69 -14.37 0.80 5.95
N VAL A 70 -13.38 -0.05 5.74
CA VAL A 70 -13.48 -1.51 5.84
C VAL A 70 -12.62 -2.07 6.98
N ASN A 71 -12.13 -1.21 7.88
CA ASN A 71 -11.24 -1.56 8.99
C ASN A 71 -10.06 -2.42 8.51
N GLY A 72 -9.45 -2.05 7.38
CA GLY A 72 -8.30 -2.76 6.80
C GLY A 72 -8.58 -4.14 6.18
N ASP A 73 -9.84 -4.60 6.16
CA ASP A 73 -10.22 -5.86 5.51
C ASP A 73 -10.39 -5.64 4.00
N LEU A 74 -9.33 -5.86 3.22
CA LEU A 74 -9.43 -5.68 1.76
C LEU A 74 -10.20 -6.82 1.07
N GLY A 75 -10.51 -7.91 1.78
CA GLY A 75 -11.27 -9.04 1.25
C GLY A 75 -12.72 -8.69 0.93
N VAL A 76 -13.26 -7.62 1.53
CA VAL A 76 -14.61 -7.11 1.23
C VAL A 76 -14.65 -6.11 0.08
N LEU A 77 -13.49 -5.74 -0.47
CA LEU A 77 -13.38 -4.80 -1.58
C LEU A 77 -13.35 -5.54 -2.92
N SER A 78 -13.99 -4.95 -3.92
CA SER A 78 -13.82 -5.41 -5.30
C SER A 78 -12.41 -5.14 -5.81
N ARG A 79 -11.97 -5.90 -6.82
CA ARG A 79 -10.68 -5.65 -7.51
C ARG A 79 -10.50 -4.20 -7.92
N LYS A 80 -11.55 -3.57 -8.46
CA LYS A 80 -11.52 -2.18 -8.91
C LYS A 80 -11.34 -1.19 -7.75
N GLU A 81 -11.91 -1.49 -6.58
CA GLU A 81 -11.69 -0.69 -5.38
C GLU A 81 -10.27 -0.85 -4.85
N ILE A 82 -9.71 -2.06 -4.88
CA ILE A 82 -8.31 -2.31 -4.53
C ILE A 82 -7.37 -1.55 -5.48
N GLU A 83 -7.63 -1.60 -6.79
CA GLU A 83 -6.88 -0.84 -7.79
C GLU A 83 -6.92 0.66 -7.52
N ALA A 84 -8.09 1.21 -7.20
CA ALA A 84 -8.24 2.61 -6.83
C ALA A 84 -7.43 2.94 -5.56
N LEU A 85 -7.45 2.07 -4.54
CA LEU A 85 -6.64 2.26 -3.32
C LEU A 85 -5.15 2.29 -3.62
N VAL A 86 -4.64 1.32 -4.39
CA VAL A 86 -3.23 1.22 -4.77
C VAL A 86 -2.79 2.47 -5.53
N LYS A 87 -3.56 2.88 -6.55
CA LYS A 87 -3.26 4.09 -7.33
C LYS A 87 -3.26 5.35 -6.47
N VAL A 88 -4.23 5.48 -5.56
CA VAL A 88 -4.29 6.63 -4.66
C VAL A 88 -3.10 6.62 -3.68
N GLY A 89 -2.77 5.48 -3.07
CA GLY A 89 -1.62 5.37 -2.16
C GLY A 89 -0.30 5.76 -2.85
N LEU A 90 -0.04 5.21 -4.04
CA LEU A 90 1.14 5.54 -4.84
C LEU A 90 1.20 7.03 -5.19
N SER A 91 0.09 7.58 -5.71
CA SER A 91 0.02 8.99 -6.12
C SER A 91 0.21 9.96 -4.96
N ARG A 92 -0.28 9.64 -3.75
CA ARG A 92 -0.09 10.49 -2.57
C ARG A 92 1.36 10.49 -2.10
N CYS A 93 2.00 9.32 -2.06
CA CYS A 93 3.35 9.18 -1.50
C CYS A 93 4.46 9.63 -2.46
N PHE A 94 4.35 9.30 -3.76
CA PHE A 94 5.41 9.56 -4.73
C PHE A 94 5.10 10.72 -5.68
N GLY A 95 3.83 11.07 -5.88
CA GLY A 95 3.44 12.12 -6.82
C GLY A 95 3.63 11.76 -8.30
N GLU A 96 4.05 10.52 -8.60
CA GLU A 96 4.31 10.03 -9.94
C GLU A 96 3.21 9.09 -10.44
N GLU A 97 3.09 8.96 -11.76
CA GLU A 97 2.18 8.00 -12.38
C GLU A 97 2.86 6.61 -12.46
N PRO A 98 2.35 5.59 -11.75
CA PRO A 98 2.95 4.26 -11.74
C PRO A 98 2.71 3.50 -13.04
N ASP A 99 3.54 2.50 -13.32
CA ASP A 99 3.34 1.62 -14.47
C ASP A 99 2.02 0.84 -14.34
N ALA A 100 1.13 0.98 -15.33
CA ALA A 100 -0.21 0.41 -15.28
C ALA A 100 -0.20 -1.13 -15.22
N GLY A 101 0.74 -1.79 -15.91
CA GLY A 101 0.85 -3.25 -15.92
C GLY A 101 1.35 -3.79 -14.57
N ARG A 102 2.27 -3.08 -13.93
CA ARG A 102 2.77 -3.41 -12.59
C ARG A 102 1.75 -3.11 -11.50
N VAL A 103 0.98 -2.04 -11.62
CA VAL A 103 -0.19 -1.81 -10.74
C VAL A 103 -1.18 -2.97 -10.86
N ASP A 104 -1.49 -3.40 -12.08
CA ASP A 104 -2.39 -4.53 -12.30
C ASP A 104 -1.88 -5.81 -11.64
N LYS A 105 -0.56 -6.07 -11.74
CA LYS A 105 0.12 -7.17 -11.04
C LYS A 105 0.00 -7.06 -9.51
N ALA A 106 0.23 -5.89 -8.92
CA ALA A 106 0.08 -5.66 -7.48
C ALA A 106 -1.36 -5.95 -7.03
N VAL A 107 -2.35 -5.42 -7.76
CA VAL A 107 -3.77 -5.62 -7.48
C VAL A 107 -4.16 -7.09 -7.54
N ASP A 108 -3.65 -7.82 -8.53
CA ASP A 108 -3.87 -9.25 -8.65
C ASP A 108 -3.28 -10.04 -7.48
N LEU A 109 -2.09 -9.68 -7.01
CA LEU A 109 -1.46 -10.32 -5.85
C LEU A 109 -2.27 -10.08 -4.57
N VAL A 110 -2.70 -8.83 -4.33
CA VAL A 110 -3.58 -8.50 -3.20
C VAL A 110 -4.90 -9.26 -3.31
N HIS A 111 -5.55 -9.24 -4.47
CA HIS A 111 -6.86 -9.88 -4.62
C HIS A 111 -6.80 -11.40 -4.43
N ARG A 112 -5.74 -12.06 -4.92
CA ARG A 112 -5.55 -13.51 -4.78
C ARG A 112 -5.09 -13.92 -3.39
N GLY A 113 -4.34 -13.06 -2.69
CA GLY A 113 -3.84 -13.33 -1.34
C GLY A 113 -4.88 -13.12 -0.24
N MET A 114 -6.00 -12.46 -0.53
CA MET A 114 -7.08 -12.26 0.43
C MET A 114 -7.84 -13.57 0.70
N PRO A 115 -8.09 -13.94 1.97
CA PRO A 115 -8.90 -15.10 2.29
C PRO A 115 -10.32 -14.89 1.76
N ARG A 116 -10.80 -15.82 0.92
CA ARG A 116 -12.19 -15.84 0.47
C ARG A 116 -13.07 -16.17 1.67
N ARG A 117 -13.88 -15.22 2.11
CA ARG A 117 -14.95 -15.47 3.09
C ARG A 117 -16.20 -15.99 2.40
#